data_AF-A0A7H8PNU5-F1
#
_entry.id   AF-A0A7H8PNU5-F1
#
_cell.length_a   1.000
_cell.length_b   1.000
_cell.length_c   1.000
_cell.angle_alpha   90.00
_cell.angle_beta   90.00
_cell.angle_gamma   90.00
#
_symmetry.space_group_name_H-M   'P 1'
#
loop_
_entity.id
_entity.type
_entity.pdbx_description
1 polymer ?
#
loop_
_entity_poly.entity_id
_entity_poly.type
_entity_poly.pdbx_seq_one_letter_code
_entity_poly.pdbx_strand_id
1 'polypeptide(L)'
;MTRGVLSVLIACCGFYLIHYVNYETYQAATTESTAPESPPLVTIFYNVYKILTFSMGLLSLYMGIISYKQQYKYSYLGIVMGIFLLIITFVPFWKFFL
;
A
#
# COMPACT_ATOMS: atom_id res chain seq x y z
N MET A 1 -13.99 16.34 9.82
CA MET A 1 -14.20 15.14 8.98
C MET A 1 -14.51 13.94 9.87
N THR A 2 -15.46 13.09 9.48
CA THR A 2 -15.72 11.83 10.20
C THR A 2 -14.49 10.93 10.05
N ARG A 3 -14.03 10.32 11.14
CA ARG A 3 -12.82 9.47 11.17
C ARG A 3 -12.87 8.33 10.14
N GLY A 4 -14.07 7.84 9.80
CA GLY A 4 -14.29 6.83 8.78
C GLY A 4 -14.06 7.30 7.34
N VAL A 5 -14.27 8.58 7.01
CA VAL A 5 -13.89 9.11 5.68
C VAL A 5 -12.37 9.24 5.60
N LEU A 6 -11.73 9.61 6.71
CA LEU A 6 -10.28 9.69 6.78
C LEU A 6 -9.61 8.33 6.57
N SER A 7 -10.14 7.25 7.16
CA SER A 7 -9.60 5.90 6.94
C SER A 7 -9.70 5.45 5.48
N VAL A 8 -10.83 5.72 4.82
CA VAL A 8 -11.00 5.42 3.39
C VAL A 8 -9.99 6.20 2.53
N LEU A 9 -9.78 7.50 2.82
CA LEU A 9 -8.79 8.30 2.10
C LEU A 9 -7.36 7.79 2.29
N ILE A 10 -6.99 7.42 3.52
CA ILE A 10 -5.68 6.84 3.83
C ILE A 10 -5.50 5.52 3.08
N ALA A 11 -6.52 4.66 3.04
CA ALA A 11 -6.46 3.41 2.29
C ALA A 11 -6.30 3.66 0.78
N CYS A 12 -7.07 4.59 0.19
CA CYS A 12 -6.92 4.97 -1.21
C CYS A 12 -5.50 5.47 -1.52
N CYS A 13 -4.92 6.32 -0.66
CA CYS A 13 -3.52 6.76 -0.80
C CYS A 13 -2.55 5.57 -0.76
N GLY A 14 -2.76 4.62 0.16
CA GLY A 14 -1.94 3.40 0.24
C GLY A 14 -2.04 2.55 -1.03
N PHE A 15 -3.24 2.37 -1.59
CA PHE A 15 -3.45 1.61 -2.82
C PHE A 15 -2.77 2.27 -4.01
N TYR A 16 -2.91 3.59 -4.14
CA TYR A 16 -2.23 4.36 -5.16
C TYR A 16 -0.71 4.22 -5.07
N LEU A 17 -0.17 4.29 -3.85
CA LEU A 17 1.25 4.07 -3.59
C LEU A 17 1.70 2.67 -4.03
N ILE A 18 0.90 1.63 -3.77
CA ILE A 18 1.21 0.24 -4.19
C ILE A 18 1.28 0.15 -5.70
N HIS A 19 0.27 0.69 -6.37
CA HIS A 19 0.23 0.68 -7.82
C HIS A 19 1.42 1.44 -8.41
N TYR A 20 1.68 2.66 -7.93
CA TYR A 20 2.77 3.49 -8.41
C TYR A 20 4.14 2.81 -8.25
N VAL A 21 4.43 2.26 -7.07
CA VAL A 21 5.73 1.60 -6.85
C VAL A 21 5.85 0.32 -7.65
N ASN A 22 4.82 -0.53 -7.73
CA ASN A 22 4.90 -1.73 -8.59
C ASN A 22 5.14 -1.35 -10.06
N TYR A 23 4.53 -0.26 -10.55
CA TYR A 23 4.71 0.23 -11.90
C TYR A 23 6.11 0.82 -12.15
N GLU A 24 6.60 1.67 -11.24
CA GLU A 24 7.95 2.25 -11.33
C GLU A 24 9.02 1.15 -11.25
N THR A 25 8.83 0.18 -10.35
CA THR A 25 9.73 -0.96 -10.30
C THR A 25 9.65 -1.69 -11.64
N TYR A 26 8.45 -1.93 -12.20
CA TYR A 26 8.26 -2.51 -13.54
C TYR A 26 9.02 -1.85 -14.66
N GLN A 27 8.91 -0.53 -14.76
CA GLN A 27 9.73 0.20 -15.70
C GLN A 27 11.22 0.00 -15.42
N ALA A 28 11.65 0.02 -14.16
CA ALA A 28 13.05 -0.19 -13.82
C ALA A 28 13.58 -1.58 -14.27
N ALA A 29 12.94 -2.72 -13.99
CA ALA A 29 13.48 -3.99 -14.50
C ALA A 29 13.31 -4.18 -16.01
N THR A 30 12.26 -3.64 -16.63
CA THR A 30 12.14 -3.73 -18.09
C THR A 30 13.19 -2.87 -18.81
N THR A 31 13.61 -1.76 -18.20
CA THR A 31 14.65 -0.87 -18.74
C THR A 31 16.07 -1.34 -18.37
N GLU A 32 16.26 -1.96 -17.20
CA GLU A 32 17.54 -2.51 -16.73
C GLU A 32 17.88 -3.90 -17.29
N SER A 33 17.06 -4.49 -18.17
CA SER A 33 17.37 -5.76 -18.86
C SER A 33 18.66 -5.73 -19.72
N THR A 34 19.43 -4.63 -19.68
CA THR A 34 20.76 -4.44 -20.29
C THR A 34 21.92 -4.28 -19.30
N ALA A 35 21.74 -4.37 -17.97
CA ALA A 35 22.84 -4.24 -17.01
C ALA A 35 22.76 -5.29 -15.86
N PRO A 36 23.81 -6.09 -15.64
CA PRO A 36 23.83 -7.10 -14.60
C PRO A 36 24.35 -6.48 -13.30
N GLU A 37 23.49 -5.83 -12.52
CA GLU A 37 23.66 -5.57 -11.07
C GLU A 37 22.59 -4.57 -10.63
N SER A 38 21.46 -5.06 -10.12
CA SER A 38 20.46 -4.19 -9.49
C SER A 38 21.12 -3.46 -8.31
N PRO A 39 21.22 -2.11 -8.31
CA PRO A 39 21.95 -1.40 -7.28
C PRO A 39 21.25 -1.55 -5.91
N PRO A 40 22.02 -1.58 -4.80
CA PRO A 40 21.49 -1.74 -3.43
C PRO A 40 20.41 -0.70 -3.06
N LEU A 41 20.40 0.43 -3.76
CA LEU A 41 19.46 1.53 -3.58
C LEU A 41 18.01 1.15 -3.91
N VAL A 42 17.79 0.31 -4.94
CA VAL A 42 16.43 -0.15 -5.35
C VAL A 42 15.83 -1.06 -4.28
N THR A 43 16.65 -1.98 -3.74
CA THR A 43 16.23 -2.90 -2.67
C THR A 43 15.93 -2.15 -1.35
N ILE A 44 16.73 -1.14 -1.00
CA ILE A 44 16.47 -0.29 0.16
C ILE A 44 15.17 0.51 -0.02
N PHE A 45 14.97 1.12 -1.20
CA PHE A 45 13.75 1.86 -1.51
C PHE A 45 12.50 0.97 -1.41
N TYR A 46 12.56 -0.26 -1.92
CA TYR A 46 11.47 -1.21 -1.84
C TYR A 46 11.12 -1.60 -0.40
N ASN A 47 12.13 -1.80 0.45
CA ASN A 47 11.89 -2.12 1.87
C ASN A 47 11.29 -0.95 2.64
N VAL A 48 11.80 0.28 2.44
CA VAL A 48 11.24 1.50 3.05
C VAL A 48 9.79 1.70 2.61
N TYR A 49 9.52 1.48 1.33
CA TYR A 49 8.19 1.55 0.76
C TYR A 49 7.22 0.52 1.37
N LYS A 50 7.66 -0.72 1.53
CA LYS A 50 6.87 -1.76 2.21
C LYS A 50 6.49 -1.34 3.63
N ILE A 51 7.43 -0.80 4.40
CA ILE A 51 7.18 -0.34 5.77
C ILE A 51 6.18 0.82 5.79
N LEU A 52 6.34 1.80 4.90
CA LEU A 52 5.41 2.94 4.75
C LEU A 52 3.99 2.46 4.45
N THR A 53 3.83 1.58 3.48
CA THR A 53 2.53 1.08 3.04
C THR A 53 1.88 0.20 4.12
N PHE A 54 2.68 -0.64 4.78
CA PHE A 54 2.23 -1.42 5.92
C PHE A 54 1.74 -0.53 7.06
N SER A 55 2.49 0.54 7.37
CA SER A 55 2.10 1.50 8.40
C SER A 55 0.81 2.27 8.02
N MET A 56 0.63 2.65 6.75
CA MET A 56 -0.62 3.24 6.25
C MET A 56 -1.80 2.27 6.35
N GLY A 57 -1.58 0.99 6.04
CA GLY A 57 -2.59 -0.07 6.21
C GLY A 57 -3.04 -0.20 7.66
N LEU A 58 -2.09 -0.28 8.59
CA LEU A 58 -2.36 -0.30 10.04
C LEU A 58 -3.11 0.96 10.51
N LEU A 59 -2.71 2.14 10.03
CA LEU A 59 -3.31 3.42 10.42
C LEU A 59 -4.76 3.54 9.92
N SER A 60 -5.00 3.10 8.66
CA SER A 60 -6.35 2.97 8.10
C SER A 60 -7.21 2.01 8.93
N LEU A 61 -6.66 0.85 9.29
CA LEU A 61 -7.37 -0.19 10.04
C LEU A 61 -7.71 0.30 11.46
N TYR A 62 -6.77 0.96 12.15
CA TYR A 62 -6.98 1.57 13.46
C TYR A 62 -8.08 2.64 13.42
N MET A 63 -8.02 3.56 12.47
CA MET A 63 -9.06 4.58 12.30
C MET A 63 -10.41 3.97 11.92
N GLY A 64 -10.42 2.94 11.08
CA GLY A 64 -11.60 2.17 10.71
C GLY A 64 -12.27 1.52 11.91
N ILE A 65 -11.52 0.81 12.77
CA ILE A 65 -12.04 0.17 13.99
C ILE A 65 -12.62 1.20 14.96
N ILE A 66 -11.91 2.30 15.21
CA ILE A 66 -12.40 3.36 16.12
C ILE A 66 -13.69 3.97 15.59
N SER A 67 -13.75 4.22 14.28
CA SER A 67 -14.93 4.81 13.64
C SER A 67 -16.10 3.81 13.62
N TYR A 68 -15.84 2.52 13.50
CA TYR A 68 -16.86 1.46 13.58
C TYR A 68 -17.49 1.41 14.98
N LYS A 69 -16.66 1.52 16.03
CA LYS A 69 -17.13 1.62 17.43
C LYS A 69 -18.02 2.85 17.66
N GLN A 70 -17.86 3.90 16.87
CA GLN A 70 -18.69 5.11 16.90
C GLN A 70 -19.93 5.05 15.97
N GLN A 71 -20.31 3.86 15.47
CA GLN A 71 -21.52 3.61 14.67
C GLN A 71 -21.60 4.41 13.34
N TYR A 72 -20.47 4.90 12.82
CA TYR A 72 -20.47 5.54 11.50
C TYR A 72 -20.60 4.51 10.38
N LYS A 73 -21.64 4.64 9.54
CA LYS A 73 -21.99 3.73 8.42
C LYS A 73 -20.82 3.36 7.49
N TYR A 74 -19.90 4.29 7.23
CA TYR A 74 -18.81 4.08 6.27
C TYR A 74 -17.53 3.45 6.87
N SER A 75 -17.52 3.16 8.17
CA SER A 75 -16.32 2.67 8.86
C SER A 75 -15.91 1.26 8.45
N TYR A 76 -16.90 0.41 8.13
CA TYR A 76 -16.65 -0.95 7.64
C TYR A 76 -15.80 -0.95 6.36
N LEU A 77 -16.05 0.00 5.47
CA LEU A 77 -15.32 0.13 4.20
C LEU A 77 -13.83 0.41 4.43
N GLY A 78 -13.50 1.28 5.38
CA GLY A 78 -12.10 1.57 5.74
C GLY A 78 -11.39 0.38 6.41
N ILE A 79 -12.11 -0.45 7.18
CA ILE A 79 -11.55 -1.68 7.77
C ILE A 79 -11.24 -2.69 6.67
N VAL A 80 -12.22 -2.97 5.79
CA VAL A 80 -12.04 -3.92 4.67
C VAL A 80 -10.90 -3.46 3.77
N MET A 81 -10.88 -2.18 3.39
CA MET A 81 -9.79 -1.62 2.60
C MET A 81 -8.44 -1.71 3.30
N GLY A 82 -8.35 -1.43 4.61
CA GLY A 82 -7.11 -1.55 5.37
C GLY A 82 -6.57 -3.00 5.43
N ILE A 83 -7.46 -3.98 5.60
CA ILE A 83 -7.09 -5.41 5.58
C ILE A 83 -6.55 -5.80 4.19
N PHE A 84 -7.26 -5.40 3.13
CA PHE A 84 -6.78 -5.64 1.76
C PHE A 84 -5.42 -4.99 1.51
N LEU A 85 -5.22 -3.75 1.99
CA LEU A 85 -3.96 -3.03 1.85
C LEU A 85 -2.79 -3.80 2.49
N LEU A 86 -3.00 -4.33 3.69
CA LEU A 86 -2.00 -5.13 4.39
C LEU A 86 -1.64 -6.39 3.62
N ILE A 87 -2.64 -7.14 3.13
CA ILE A 87 -2.41 -8.35 2.35
C ILE A 87 -1.62 -8.03 1.08
N ILE A 88 -2.04 -7.01 0.35
CA ILE A 88 -1.45 -6.61 -0.94
C ILE A 88 -0.03 -6.08 -0.75
N THR A 89 0.30 -5.46 0.38
CA THR A 89 1.66 -4.98 0.68
C THR A 89 2.70 -6.12 0.72
N PHE A 90 2.28 -7.33 1.08
CA PHE A 90 3.18 -8.49 1.10
C PHE A 90 3.28 -9.20 -0.26
N VAL A 91 2.32 -8.97 -1.16
CA VAL A 91 2.30 -9.59 -2.49
C VAL A 91 3.15 -8.74 -3.44
N PRO A 92 4.28 -9.25 -3.96
CA PRO A 92 5.05 -8.57 -4.98
C PRO A 92 4.33 -8.71 -6.33
N PHE A 93 3.29 -7.92 -6.55
CA PHE A 93 2.51 -7.90 -7.81
C PHE A 93 3.38 -7.72 -9.03
N TRP A 94 4.51 -7.04 -8.85
CA TRP A 94 5.46 -6.83 -9.91
C TRP A 94 6.02 -8.12 -10.56
N LYS A 95 6.13 -9.21 -9.80
CA LYS A 95 6.55 -10.52 -10.36
C LYS A 95 5.50 -11.18 -11.25
N PHE A 96 4.25 -10.74 -11.18
CA PHE A 96 3.13 -11.30 -11.95
C PHE A 96 2.85 -10.52 -13.25
N PHE A 97 3.63 -9.46 -13.52
CA PHE A 97 3.54 -8.69 -14.76
C PHE A 97 4.37 -9.29 -15.92
N LEU A 98 4.99 -10.46 -15.71
CA LEU A 98 5.90 -11.15 -16.65
C LEU A 98 5.19 -12.30 -17.38
#